data_AF-A0A5C9ELD6-F1
#
_entry.id   AF-A0A5C9ELD6-F1
#
_cell.length_a   1.000
_cell.length_b   1.000
_cell.length_c   1.000
_cell.angle_alpha   90.00
_cell.angle_beta   90.00
_cell.angle_gamma   90.00
#
_symmetry.space_group_name_H-M   'P 1'
#
loop_
_entity.id
_entity.type
_entity.pdbx_description
1 polymer ?
#
loop_
_entity_poly.entity_id
_entity_poly.type
_entity_poly.pdbx_seq_one_letter_code
_entity_poly.pdbx_strand_id
1 'polypeptide(L)'
;MKFNINPKYVIYHDLIGFEVYIKPKSSNKGKKTFISAGIVIDDTENMLYIKTHTNEIKKYIKNNYIFRIKLPEQKKANKINILQVDGSKIVGRPENRLRHLKKKKRFRK
;
A
#
# COMPACT_ATOMS: atom_id res chain seq x y z
N MET A 1 14.30 14.16 4.99
CA MET A 1 13.01 14.74 4.56
C MET A 1 11.89 14.01 5.31
N LYS A 2 11.17 14.67 6.23
CA LYS A 2 10.14 14.03 7.07
C LYS A 2 8.79 14.12 6.37
N PHE A 3 8.29 13.03 5.79
CA PHE A 3 6.93 12.98 5.30
C PHE A 3 5.97 12.79 6.48
N ASN A 4 5.19 13.83 6.80
CA ASN A 4 4.05 13.69 7.72
C ASN A 4 2.91 12.97 6.98
N ILE A 5 3.00 11.64 6.89
CA ILE A 5 2.07 10.82 6.13
C ILE A 5 0.81 10.60 6.98
N ASN A 6 -0.29 11.23 6.61
CA ASN A 6 -1.59 10.90 7.20
C ASN A 6 -2.06 9.55 6.64
N PRO A 7 -2.37 8.55 7.49
CA PRO A 7 -2.81 7.21 7.04
C PRO A 7 -3.97 7.25 6.05
N LYS A 8 -4.88 8.24 6.19
CA LYS A 8 -6.04 8.44 5.32
C LYS A 8 -5.66 8.71 3.86
N TYR A 9 -4.48 9.26 3.61
CA TYR A 9 -4.06 9.70 2.28
C TYR A 9 -3.04 8.77 1.60
N VAL A 10 -2.44 7.83 2.34
CA VAL A 10 -1.44 6.88 1.82
C VAL A 10 -1.89 6.20 0.52
N ILE A 11 -3.15 5.77 0.46
CA ILE A 11 -3.70 5.07 -0.71
C ILE A 11 -3.71 5.91 -2.00
N TYR A 12 -3.61 7.24 -1.89
CA TYR A 12 -3.58 8.15 -3.04
C TYR A 12 -2.16 8.57 -3.44
N HIS A 13 -1.16 8.23 -2.62
CA HIS A 13 0.24 8.52 -2.88
C HIS A 13 0.93 7.31 -3.52
N ASP A 14 2.17 7.55 -3.91
CA ASP A 14 3.10 6.51 -4.28
C ASP A 14 3.38 5.61 -3.07
N LEU A 15 3.37 4.29 -3.31
CA LEU A 15 3.61 3.27 -2.31
C LEU A 15 5.07 2.80 -2.30
N ILE A 16 5.93 3.33 -3.19
CA ILE A 16 7.37 3.03 -3.21
C ILE A 16 8.04 3.36 -1.87
N GLY A 17 8.92 2.48 -1.42
CA GLY A 17 9.70 2.63 -0.19
C GLY A 17 9.02 2.11 1.07
N PHE A 18 7.73 1.75 1.02
CA PHE A 18 7.06 1.16 2.19
C PHE A 18 7.34 -0.34 2.32
N GLU A 19 7.53 -0.78 3.57
CA GLU A 19 7.52 -2.19 3.94
C GLU A 19 6.07 -2.70 3.98
N VAL A 20 5.81 -3.82 3.30
CA VAL A 20 4.46 -4.36 3.12
C VAL A 20 4.35 -5.85 3.42
N TYR A 21 3.21 -6.21 4.00
CA TYR A 21 2.76 -7.57 4.18
C TYR A 21 1.56 -7.82 3.28
N ILE A 22 1.44 -9.03 2.74
CA ILE A 22 0.41 -9.37 1.76
C ILE A 22 -0.41 -10.57 2.20
N LYS A 23 -1.65 -10.60 1.75
CA LYS A 23 -2.56 -11.73 1.91
C LYS A 23 -3.37 -11.90 0.62
N PRO A 24 -3.38 -13.07 -0.03
CA PRO A 24 -4.23 -13.31 -1.19
C PRO A 24 -5.72 -13.29 -0.79
N LYS A 25 -6.56 -12.67 -1.61
CA LYS A 25 -8.02 -12.60 -1.39
C LYS A 25 -8.68 -13.95 -1.64
N SER A 26 -8.35 -14.56 -2.77
CA SER A 26 -8.74 -15.93 -3.10
C SER A 26 -7.63 -16.87 -2.65
N SER A 27 -7.90 -17.70 -1.67
CA SER A 27 -7.00 -18.78 -1.27
C SER A 27 -7.74 -20.11 -1.38
N ASN A 28 -7.51 -20.83 -2.47
CA ASN A 28 -7.95 -22.23 -2.60
C ASN A 28 -7.23 -23.16 -1.59
N LYS A 29 -6.19 -22.68 -0.87
CA LYS A 29 -5.31 -23.50 -0.01
C LYS A 29 -5.07 -22.90 1.39
N GLY A 30 -6.01 -22.13 1.93
CA GLY A 30 -6.07 -21.84 3.38
C GLY A 30 -5.03 -20.89 3.98
N LYS A 31 -4.15 -20.24 3.21
CA LYS A 31 -3.26 -19.18 3.75
C LYS A 31 -4.06 -17.89 4.00
N LYS A 32 -4.71 -17.85 5.18
CA LYS A 32 -5.51 -16.72 5.66
C LYS A 32 -4.70 -15.61 6.34
N THR A 33 -3.39 -15.83 6.54
CA THR A 33 -2.48 -14.94 7.27
C THR A 33 -1.70 -14.00 6.34
N PHE A 34 -1.23 -12.89 6.91
CA PHE A 34 -0.35 -11.96 6.21
C PHE A 34 1.08 -12.49 6.20
N ILE A 35 1.74 -12.37 5.06
CA ILE A 35 3.14 -12.79 4.86
C ILE A 35 3.96 -11.53 4.61
N SER A 36 5.15 -11.44 5.22
CA SER A 36 6.11 -10.37 4.92
C SER A 36 6.55 -10.48 3.47
N ALA A 37 6.23 -9.46 2.66
CA ALA A 37 6.60 -9.44 1.24
C ALA A 37 7.92 -8.71 1.00
N GLY A 38 8.14 -7.60 1.71
CA GLY A 38 9.35 -6.78 1.58
C GLY A 38 9.03 -5.31 1.32
N ILE A 39 9.89 -4.63 0.56
CA ILE A 39 9.80 -3.18 0.28
C ILE A 39 9.27 -2.96 -1.14
N VAL A 40 8.29 -2.08 -1.30
CA VAL A 40 7.79 -1.69 -2.64
C VAL A 40 8.87 -0.89 -3.37
N ILE A 41 9.21 -1.30 -4.58
CA ILE A 41 10.20 -0.61 -5.44
C ILE A 41 9.56 0.05 -6.66
N ASP A 42 8.36 -0.39 -7.06
CA ASP A 42 7.62 0.22 -8.16
C ASP A 42 6.10 0.02 -7.99
N ASP A 43 5.34 1.02 -8.42
CA ASP A 43 3.89 1.14 -8.29
C ASP A 43 3.27 1.51 -9.64
N THR A 44 2.84 0.48 -10.37
CA THR A 44 2.19 0.63 -11.67
C THR A 44 0.67 0.66 -11.52
N GLU A 45 -0.06 0.73 -12.62
CA GLU A 45 -1.53 0.81 -12.58
C GLU A 45 -2.18 -0.35 -11.81
N ASN A 46 -1.79 -1.59 -12.14
CA ASN A 46 -2.42 -2.80 -11.62
C ASN A 46 -1.50 -3.65 -10.73
N MET A 47 -0.20 -3.36 -10.71
CA MET A 47 0.80 -4.19 -10.04
C MET A 47 1.65 -3.39 -9.05
N LEU A 48 2.06 -4.08 -7.99
CA LEU A 48 3.16 -3.64 -7.13
C LEU A 48 4.35 -4.56 -7.32
N TYR A 49 5.52 -3.96 -7.46
CA TYR A 49 6.80 -4.65 -7.50
C TYR A 49 7.43 -4.53 -6.12
N ILE A 50 7.71 -5.66 -5.51
CA ILE A 50 8.20 -5.73 -4.14
C ILE A 50 9.54 -6.45 -4.16
N LYS A 51 10.56 -5.79 -3.62
CA LYS A 51 11.86 -6.38 -3.34
C LYS A 51 11.79 -7.13 -2.01
N THR A 52 12.00 -8.44 -2.06
CA THR A 52 12.01 -9.31 -0.89
C THR A 52 13.27 -9.11 -0.07
N HIS A 53 13.28 -9.66 1.16
CA HIS A 53 14.47 -9.73 2.01
C HIS A 53 15.63 -10.52 1.39
N THR A 54 15.34 -11.39 0.41
CA THR A 54 16.33 -12.17 -0.37
C THR A 54 16.79 -11.42 -1.63
N ASN A 55 16.49 -10.13 -1.77
CA ASN A 55 16.76 -9.30 -2.96
C ASN A 55 16.04 -9.71 -4.26
N GLU A 56 15.09 -10.65 -4.21
CA GLU A 56 14.26 -10.99 -5.37
C GLU A 56 13.17 -9.93 -5.62
N ILE A 57 12.80 -9.71 -6.88
CA ILE A 57 11.68 -8.83 -7.24
C ILE A 57 10.45 -9.69 -7.52
N LYS A 58 9.41 -9.53 -6.68
CA LYS A 58 8.12 -10.20 -6.86
C LYS A 58 7.05 -9.22 -7.31
N LYS A 59 6.22 -9.66 -8.25
CA LYS A 59 5.11 -8.87 -8.81
C LYS A 59 3.80 -9.33 -8.20
N TYR A 60 2.99 -8.38 -7.73
CA TYR A 60 1.69 -8.67 -7.13
C TYR A 60 0.59 -7.87 -7.81
N ILE A 61 -0.41 -8.57 -8.33
CA ILE A 61 -1.59 -7.96 -8.95
C ILE A 61 -2.46 -7.38 -7.83
N LYS A 62 -2.54 -6.05 -7.72
CA LYS A 62 -3.19 -5.34 -6.61
C LYS A 62 -4.56 -5.92 -6.29
N ASN A 63 -5.41 -6.12 -7.30
CA ASN A 63 -6.78 -6.56 -7.09
C ASN A 63 -6.90 -7.94 -6.39
N ASN A 64 -5.88 -8.79 -6.48
CA ASN A 64 -5.90 -10.15 -5.93
C ASN A 64 -5.44 -10.23 -4.46
N TYR A 65 -4.97 -9.12 -3.88
CA TYR A 65 -4.36 -9.12 -2.55
C TYR A 65 -4.94 -8.04 -1.62
N ILE A 66 -4.79 -8.29 -0.32
CA ILE A 66 -4.92 -7.33 0.76
C ILE A 66 -3.51 -7.00 1.23
N PHE A 67 -3.21 -5.72 1.38
CA PHE A 67 -1.90 -5.22 1.76
C PHE A 67 -1.96 -4.64 3.17
N ARG A 68 -0.93 -4.88 3.97
CA ARG A 68 -0.66 -4.18 5.23
C ARG A 68 0.62 -3.38 5.04
N ILE A 69 0.49 -2.07 5.03
CA ILE A 69 1.59 -1.12 4.80
C ILE A 69 2.08 -0.64 6.15
N LYS A 70 3.36 -0.82 6.44
CA LYS A 70 3.98 -0.29 7.66
C LYS A 70 4.32 1.17 7.44
N LEU A 71 3.62 2.05 8.14
CA LEU A 71 3.89 3.49 8.09
C LEU A 71 5.05 3.84 9.03
N PRO A 72 5.87 4.84 8.69
CA PRO A 72 6.92 5.30 9.58
C PRO A 72 6.32 5.83 10.89
N GLU A 73 6.98 5.54 12.01
CA GLU A 73 6.57 6.04 13.32
C GLU A 73 6.47 7.57 13.31
N GLN A 74 5.34 8.08 13.78
CA GLN A 74 5.19 9.50 14.05
C GLN A 74 5.60 9.74 15.51
N LYS A 75 6.62 10.57 15.74
CA LYS A 75 7.15 10.89 17.10
C LYS A 75 6.10 11.34 18.14
N LYS A 76 4.89 11.71 17.73
CA LYS A 76 3.79 12.11 18.63
C LYS A 76 2.93 10.95 19.14
N ALA A 77 3.07 9.76 18.56
CA ALA A 77 2.38 8.56 19.00
C ALA A 77 3.33 7.37 18.79
N ASN A 78 3.92 6.86 19.87
CA ASN A 78 4.67 5.60 19.91
C ASN A 78 3.75 4.41 19.59
N LYS A 79 3.22 4.37 18.37
CA LYS A 79 2.39 3.30 17.84
C LYS A 79 2.89 2.95 16.46
N ILE A 80 3.19 1.66 16.28
CA ILE A 80 3.40 1.05 14.98
C ILE A 80 2.09 1.20 14.19
N ASN A 81 2.08 2.10 13.21
CA ASN A 81 0.91 2.37 12.39
C ASN A 81 0.92 1.44 11.18
N ILE A 82 0.16 0.34 11.26
CA ILE A 82 -0.08 -0.54 10.12
C ILE A 82 -1.38 -0.12 9.43
N LEU A 83 -1.30 0.19 8.14
CA LEU A 83 -2.47 0.48 7.33
C LEU A 83 -2.85 -0.76 6.51
N GLN A 84 -4.01 -1.34 6.81
CA GLN A 84 -4.56 -2.43 6.00
C GLN A 84 -5.42 -1.86 4.86
N VAL A 85 -5.13 -2.27 3.64
CA VAL A 85 -5.78 -1.78 2.41
C VAL A 85 -6.16 -2.96 1.53
N ASP A 86 -7.41 -3.00 1.09
CA ASP A 86 -7.81 -3.87 0.01
C ASP A 86 -7.17 -3.38 -1.29
N GLY A 87 -6.44 -4.26 -2.00
CA GLY A 87 -5.69 -3.86 -3.18
C GLY A 87 -6.54 -3.30 -4.33
N SER A 88 -7.85 -3.58 -4.39
CA SER A 88 -8.77 -2.94 -5.32
C SER A 88 -8.86 -1.42 -5.14
N LYS A 89 -8.59 -0.90 -3.93
CA LYS A 89 -8.65 0.53 -3.60
C LYS A 89 -7.39 1.30 -4.04
N ILE A 90 -6.33 0.60 -4.42
CA ILE A 90 -5.06 1.19 -4.89
C ILE A 90 -4.77 0.87 -6.35
N VAL A 91 -5.74 0.28 -7.05
CA VAL A 91 -5.71 0.16 -8.52
C VAL A 91 -5.76 1.56 -9.13
N GLY A 92 -4.93 1.77 -10.16
CA GLY A 92 -4.72 3.06 -10.79
C GLY A 92 -3.30 3.58 -10.57
N ARG A 93 -2.77 4.28 -11.58
CA ARG A 93 -1.45 4.93 -11.50
C ARG A 93 -1.41 5.93 -10.34
N PRO A 94 -0.28 6.06 -9.62
CA PRO A 94 -0.14 7.00 -8.50
C PRO A 94 -0.63 8.42 -8.81
N GLU A 95 -0.23 8.94 -9.98
CA GLU A 95 -0.64 10.25 -10.51
C GLU A 95 -2.15 10.44 -10.64
N ASN A 96 -2.87 9.39 -11.06
CA ASN A 96 -4.32 9.41 -11.21
C ASN A 96 -5.03 9.29 -9.85
N ARG A 97 -4.48 8.49 -8.93
CA ARG A 97 -5.01 8.36 -7.57
C ARG A 97 -4.95 9.69 -6.81
N LEU A 98 -3.87 10.46 -6.98
CA LEU A 98 -3.74 11.79 -6.38
C LEU A 98 -4.84 12.77 -6.85
N ARG A 99 -5.30 12.66 -8.10
CA ARG A 99 -6.38 13.51 -8.64
C ARG A 99 -7.73 13.23 -7.96
N HIS A 100 -8.01 11.99 -7.60
CA HIS A 100 -9.25 11.62 -6.90
C HIS A 100 -9.37 12.27 -5.51
N LEU A 101 -8.23 12.50 -4.84
CA LEU A 101 -8.21 13.21 -3.57
C LEU A 101 -8.70 14.66 -3.71
N LYS A 102 -8.32 15.35 -4.80
CA LYS A 102 -8.73 16.73 -5.07
C LYS A 102 -10.23 16.85 -5.38
N LYS A 103 -10.81 15.89 -6.12
CA LYS A 103 -12.25 15.88 -6.42
C LYS A 103 -13.10 15.78 -5.14
N LYS A 104 -12.75 14.89 -4.21
CA LYS A 104 -13.49 14.75 -2.93
C LYS A 104 -13.52 16.02 -2.09
N LYS A 105 -12.49 16.87 -2.16
CA LYS A 105 -12.51 18.17 -1.46
C LYS A 105 -13.49 19.16 -2.09
N ARG A 106 -13.65 19.12 -3.42
CA ARG A 106 -14.51 20.05 -4.17
C ARG A 106 -16.01 19.82 -3.94
N PHE A 107 -16.42 18.59 -3.65
CA PHE A 107 -17.82 18.22 -3.41
C PHE A 107 -18.25 18.28 -1.94
N ARG A 108 -17.39 18.72 -1.02
CA ARG A 108 -17.76 19.00 0.39
C ARG A 108 -18.10 20.48 0.55
N LYS A 109 -19.06 20.96 -0.25
CA LYS A 109 -19.73 22.25 -0.05
C LYS A 109 -21.10 21.97 0.55
#